data_AF-A0A511B1T4-F1
#
_entry.id   AF-A0A511B1T4-F1
#
_cell.length_a   1.000
_cell.length_b   1.000
_cell.length_c   1.000
_cell.angle_alpha   90.00
_cell.angle_beta   90.00
_cell.angle_gamma   90.00
#
_symmetry.space_group_name_H-M   'P 1'
#
loop_
_entity.id
_entity.type
_entity.pdbx_description
1 polymer ?
#
loop_
_entity_poly.entity_id
_entity_poly.type
_entity_poly.pdbx_seq_one_letter_code
_entity_poly.pdbx_strand_id
1 'polypeptide(L)'
;MADASSVGQALAYVCAGIIYPNGLNAASLTGRQTVVRRGWLLPSDLFTAQNIRNGIDFVTVTLSSHDSRVCTEPLGRPWRTGEQIGATVSVGVEGDGVRVVLPSGIAATGVIGIWNSAVGISSCVAYAARQDDNASKIAAGLADVFPGAVVDGSLIRVPGIQLNGRVVGYGQSYRITRRQGQRYRVSIWTADATVREALGGQLDAALAELSWLATPDGGQAQIMFCGVEDVDTMQNQALYRRDYLYELIFDAIQTQWSPGMLSGGGEIQGAGWVSGFGTSEASIAQQSATEALEAMAAAVSARQGAQAYPGLSVDRFGTVISTV
;
A
#
# COMPACT_ATOMS: atom_id res chain seq x y z
N MET A 1 0.29 0.18 6.89
CA MET A 1 1.44 0.91 7.43
C MET A 1 2.30 -0.10 8.17
N ALA A 2 3.58 -0.14 7.84
CA ALA A 2 4.54 -1.05 8.42
C ALA A 2 4.61 -0.84 9.93
N ASP A 3 4.36 -1.92 10.64
CA ASP A 3 4.39 -2.04 12.09
C ASP A 3 5.02 -3.38 12.46
N ALA A 4 5.21 -3.61 13.76
CA ALA A 4 5.81 -4.85 14.24
C ALA A 4 5.04 -6.10 13.76
N SER A 5 3.74 -5.93 13.57
CA SER A 5 2.82 -7.00 13.20
C SER A 5 3.01 -7.42 11.75
N SER A 6 2.95 -6.45 10.84
CA SER A 6 3.08 -6.63 9.39
C SER A 6 4.49 -7.03 8.98
N VAL A 7 5.53 -6.55 9.67
CA VAL A 7 6.91 -6.94 9.41
C VAL A 7 7.19 -8.37 9.87
N GLY A 8 6.70 -8.77 11.05
CA GLY A 8 6.74 -10.17 11.48
C GLY A 8 5.95 -11.10 10.56
N GLN A 9 4.84 -10.64 10.00
CA GLN A 9 4.06 -11.37 9.00
C GLN A 9 4.84 -11.54 7.69
N ALA A 10 5.52 -10.48 7.22
CA ALA A 10 6.38 -10.54 6.04
C ALA A 10 7.48 -11.60 6.20
N LEU A 11 8.16 -11.60 7.35
CA LEU A 11 9.19 -12.59 7.66
C LEU A 11 8.61 -14.01 7.68
N ALA A 12 7.42 -14.21 8.25
CA ALA A 12 6.74 -15.51 8.21
C ALA A 12 6.41 -15.96 6.78
N TYR A 13 6.00 -15.05 5.90
CA TYR A 13 5.75 -15.37 4.48
C TYR A 13 7.03 -15.75 3.73
N VAL A 14 8.13 -15.04 3.98
CA VAL A 14 9.45 -15.39 3.43
C VAL A 14 9.85 -16.80 3.89
N CYS A 15 9.77 -17.09 5.20
CA CYS A 15 10.05 -18.43 5.71
C CYS A 15 9.16 -19.50 5.07
N ALA A 16 7.87 -19.20 4.86
CA ALA A 16 6.95 -20.11 4.18
C ALA A 16 7.35 -20.38 2.73
N GLY A 17 7.76 -19.35 1.98
CA GLY A 17 8.27 -19.51 0.61
C GLY A 17 9.57 -20.33 0.53
N ILE A 18 10.46 -20.18 1.51
CA ILE A 18 11.69 -20.99 1.61
C ILE A 18 11.36 -22.46 1.89
N ILE A 19 10.46 -22.72 2.83
CA ILE A 19 10.08 -24.08 3.24
C ILE A 19 9.24 -24.78 2.16
N TYR A 20 8.45 -24.02 1.41
CA TYR A 20 7.58 -24.49 0.32
C TYR A 20 7.90 -23.77 -1.00
N PRO A 21 9.02 -24.12 -1.65
CA PRO A 21 9.46 -23.43 -2.88
C PRO A 21 8.48 -23.58 -4.05
N ASN A 22 7.66 -24.65 -4.03
CA ASN A 22 6.63 -24.93 -5.04
C ASN A 22 5.21 -24.55 -4.56
N GLY A 23 5.09 -23.73 -3.51
CA GLY A 23 3.82 -23.31 -2.91
C GLY A 23 3.35 -24.23 -1.77
N LEU A 24 2.47 -23.69 -0.90
CA LEU A 24 2.06 -24.33 0.36
C LEU A 24 1.31 -25.65 0.21
N ASN A 25 0.76 -25.92 -0.98
CA ASN A 25 0.05 -27.18 -1.27
C ASN A 25 1.00 -28.29 -1.77
N ALA A 26 2.29 -27.97 -2.00
CA ALA A 26 3.31 -28.94 -2.39
C ALA A 26 4.01 -29.53 -1.16
N ALA A 27 4.86 -30.54 -1.38
CA ALA A 27 5.72 -31.07 -0.33
C ALA A 27 6.68 -29.99 0.18
N SER A 28 6.90 -29.96 1.49
CA SER A 28 7.94 -29.10 2.08
C SER A 28 9.33 -29.57 1.65
N LEU A 29 10.33 -28.71 1.89
CA LEU A 29 11.72 -29.00 1.59
C LEU A 29 12.27 -30.25 2.32
N THR A 30 11.69 -30.61 3.47
CA THR A 30 12.07 -31.83 4.22
C THR A 30 11.17 -33.03 3.92
N GLY A 31 10.15 -32.86 3.07
CA GLY A 31 9.12 -33.88 2.79
C GLY A 31 8.13 -34.13 3.94
N ARG A 32 8.34 -33.49 5.09
CA ARG A 32 7.46 -33.55 6.27
C ARG A 32 6.56 -32.33 6.31
N GLN A 33 5.37 -32.45 6.89
CA GLN A 33 4.49 -31.29 7.01
C GLN A 33 5.13 -30.27 7.96
N THR A 34 5.35 -29.05 7.47
CA THR A 34 5.92 -27.94 8.26
C THR A 34 4.92 -26.80 8.33
N VAL A 35 4.51 -26.42 9.54
CA VAL A 35 3.56 -25.31 9.76
C VAL A 35 4.34 -24.04 10.07
N VAL A 36 4.15 -23.00 9.27
CA VAL A 36 4.75 -21.68 9.51
C VAL A 36 3.74 -20.78 10.20
N ARG A 37 4.13 -20.18 11.32
CA ARG A 37 3.25 -19.33 12.12
C ARG A 37 3.91 -18.03 12.50
N ARG A 38 3.17 -16.94 12.36
CA ARG A 38 3.47 -15.66 12.99
C ARG A 38 2.85 -15.65 14.39
N GLY A 39 3.66 -15.85 15.41
CA GLY A 39 3.23 -16.00 16.80
C GLY A 39 3.87 -17.21 17.48
N TRP A 40 3.58 -17.41 18.76
CA TRP A 40 4.10 -18.55 19.52
C TRP A 40 3.44 -19.87 19.12
N LEU A 41 4.07 -20.99 19.46
CA LEU A 41 3.39 -22.28 19.50
C LEU A 41 2.16 -22.19 20.41
N LEU A 42 1.08 -22.81 19.97
CA LEU A 42 -0.11 -23.00 20.77
C LEU A 42 0.03 -24.29 21.59
N PRO A 43 -0.64 -24.38 22.76
CA PRO A 43 -0.71 -25.64 23.49
C PRO A 43 -1.20 -26.81 22.63
N SER A 44 -2.11 -26.54 21.69
CA SER A 44 -2.62 -27.57 20.77
C SER A 44 -1.53 -28.18 19.88
N ASP A 45 -0.50 -27.44 19.50
CA ASP A 45 0.58 -27.93 18.64
C ASP A 45 1.51 -28.91 19.37
N LEU A 46 1.46 -28.92 20.70
CA LEU A 46 2.22 -29.85 21.55
C LEU A 46 1.38 -31.06 21.96
N PHE A 47 0.07 -30.89 22.13
CA PHE A 47 -0.77 -31.86 22.84
C PHE A 47 -1.94 -32.46 22.03
N THR A 48 -2.16 -32.07 20.76
CA THR A 48 -3.24 -32.64 19.92
C THR A 48 -2.76 -33.74 18.97
N ALA A 49 -3.65 -34.35 18.18
CA ALA A 49 -3.29 -35.39 17.21
C ALA A 49 -2.39 -34.90 16.05
N GLN A 50 -2.38 -33.59 15.77
CA GLN A 50 -1.45 -32.95 14.85
C GLN A 50 -0.44 -32.16 15.68
N ASN A 51 0.56 -32.87 16.22
CA ASN A 51 1.56 -32.27 17.10
C ASN A 51 2.98 -32.55 16.62
N ILE A 52 3.93 -31.87 17.25
CA ILE A 52 5.37 -32.02 16.95
C ILE A 52 5.87 -33.46 17.07
N ARG A 53 5.29 -34.25 17.99
CA ARG A 53 5.64 -35.66 18.21
C ARG A 53 5.09 -36.59 17.13
N ASN A 54 4.09 -36.17 16.37
CA ASN A 54 3.46 -36.93 15.30
C ASN A 54 4.03 -36.61 13.91
N GLY A 55 5.24 -36.03 13.86
CA GLY A 55 5.96 -35.82 12.62
C GLY A 55 5.68 -34.49 11.92
N ILE A 56 4.98 -33.56 12.57
CA ILE A 56 4.72 -32.21 12.04
C ILE A 56 5.74 -31.24 12.64
N ASP A 57 6.44 -30.51 11.79
CA ASP A 57 7.44 -29.55 12.23
C ASP A 57 6.81 -28.14 12.25
N PHE A 58 7.29 -27.25 13.13
CA PHE A 58 6.77 -25.90 13.24
C PHE A 58 7.87 -24.87 13.12
N VAL A 59 7.62 -23.80 12.37
CA VAL A 59 8.48 -22.63 12.30
C VAL A 59 7.69 -21.42 12.77
N THR A 60 8.08 -20.86 13.90
CA THR A 60 7.38 -19.72 14.52
C THR A 60 8.20 -18.45 14.41
N VAL A 61 7.56 -17.35 14.01
CA VAL A 61 8.15 -16.02 13.98
C VAL A 61 7.54 -15.19 15.12
N THR A 62 8.36 -14.80 16.10
CA THR A 62 7.93 -14.02 17.27
C THR A 62 8.80 -12.79 17.48
N LEU A 63 8.24 -11.77 18.12
CA LEU A 63 9.03 -10.63 18.60
C LEU A 63 9.89 -11.09 19.78
N SER A 64 11.19 -10.79 19.72
CA SER A 64 12.11 -11.01 20.83
C SER A 64 12.14 -9.77 21.71
N SER A 65 11.95 -9.92 23.02
CA SER A 65 11.85 -8.83 24.00
C SER A 65 13.17 -8.12 24.32
N HIS A 66 14.17 -8.22 23.46
CA HIS A 66 15.45 -7.54 23.65
C HIS A 66 15.42 -6.12 23.12
N ASP A 67 16.29 -5.28 23.69
CA ASP A 67 16.29 -3.83 23.53
C ASP A 67 16.28 -3.44 22.04
N SER A 68 15.27 -2.66 21.65
CA SER A 68 15.16 -2.16 20.29
C SER A 68 16.29 -1.18 20.04
N ARG A 69 17.09 -1.40 18.99
CA ARG A 69 18.13 -0.45 18.62
C ARG A 69 17.48 0.89 18.26
N VAL A 70 17.95 1.96 18.89
CA VAL A 70 17.56 3.31 18.49
C VAL A 70 18.14 3.57 17.10
N CYS A 71 17.26 3.67 16.11
CA CYS A 71 17.65 4.08 14.76
C CYS A 71 17.66 5.61 14.69
N THR A 72 18.77 6.18 14.23
CA THR A 72 18.86 7.63 14.04
C THR A 72 17.91 8.09 12.94
N GLU A 73 17.09 9.09 13.24
CA GLU A 73 16.17 9.70 12.28
C GLU A 73 16.77 10.99 11.68
N PRO A 74 16.63 11.22 10.37
CA PRO A 74 17.04 12.49 9.77
C PRO A 74 16.16 13.64 10.29
N LEU A 75 16.78 14.80 10.51
CA LEU A 75 16.10 16.00 11.00
C LEU A 75 14.98 16.44 10.05
N GLY A 76 13.83 16.83 10.61
CA GLY A 76 12.77 17.54 9.89
C GLY A 76 11.67 16.70 9.23
N ARG A 77 11.81 15.36 9.14
CA ARG A 77 10.79 14.44 8.56
C ARG A 77 10.10 15.00 7.30
N PRO A 78 10.87 15.35 6.25
CA PRO A 78 10.33 16.03 5.08
C PRO A 78 9.34 15.15 4.33
N TRP A 79 8.31 15.77 3.76
CA TRP A 79 7.45 15.13 2.78
C TRP A 79 8.22 14.89 1.48
N ARG A 80 8.00 13.73 0.88
CA ARG A 80 8.56 13.30 -0.39
C ARG A 80 7.44 12.86 -1.32
N THR A 81 7.66 13.01 -2.62
CA THR A 81 6.76 12.52 -3.65
C THR A 81 6.85 11.00 -3.72
N GLY A 82 5.71 10.32 -3.58
CA GLY A 82 5.55 8.89 -3.74
C GLY A 82 4.91 8.54 -5.07
N GLU A 83 4.01 7.56 -5.05
CA GLU A 83 3.32 7.08 -6.24
C GLU A 83 2.41 8.12 -6.90
N GLN A 84 2.16 7.94 -8.19
CA GLN A 84 1.20 8.74 -8.97
C GLN A 84 0.20 7.84 -9.69
N ILE A 85 -1.07 8.21 -9.59
CA ILE A 85 -2.19 7.60 -10.30
C ILE A 85 -2.56 8.53 -11.44
N GLY A 86 -2.29 8.12 -12.69
CA GLY A 86 -2.71 8.86 -13.88
C GLY A 86 -4.24 8.87 -14.00
N ALA A 87 -4.79 9.96 -14.55
CA ALA A 87 -6.21 10.03 -14.86
C ALA A 87 -6.54 9.14 -16.08
N THR A 88 -7.66 8.44 -16.02
CA THR A 88 -8.21 7.67 -17.15
C THR A 88 -9.19 8.50 -17.98
N VAL A 89 -9.76 9.54 -17.37
CA VAL A 89 -10.56 10.56 -18.06
C VAL A 89 -9.63 11.55 -18.75
N SER A 90 -10.01 11.99 -19.94
CA SER A 90 -9.36 13.11 -20.63
C SER A 90 -10.37 14.16 -21.04
N VAL A 91 -9.89 15.37 -21.30
CA VAL A 91 -10.69 16.46 -21.85
C VAL A 91 -10.04 17.04 -23.09
N GLY A 92 -10.86 17.40 -24.06
CA GLY A 92 -10.44 18.13 -25.26
C GLY A 92 -11.31 19.35 -25.47
N VAL A 93 -10.73 20.44 -25.97
CA VAL A 93 -11.50 21.63 -26.36
C VAL A 93 -12.05 21.41 -27.77
N GLU A 94 -13.36 21.56 -27.96
CA GLU A 94 -14.05 21.43 -29.23
C GLU A 94 -14.91 22.67 -29.52
N GLY A 95 -14.40 23.55 -30.37
CA GLY A 95 -15.02 24.85 -30.65
C GLY A 95 -14.94 25.75 -29.41
N ASP A 96 -16.10 26.19 -28.93
CA ASP A 96 -16.28 26.98 -27.70
C ASP A 96 -16.49 26.12 -26.44
N GLY A 97 -16.52 24.79 -26.57
CA GLY A 97 -16.81 23.86 -25.49
C GLY A 97 -15.67 22.94 -25.08
N VAL A 98 -15.87 22.21 -23.99
CA VAL A 98 -14.98 21.16 -23.49
C VAL A 98 -15.70 19.82 -23.58
N ARG A 99 -15.09 18.86 -24.29
CA ARG A 99 -15.56 17.48 -24.37
C ARG A 99 -14.82 16.61 -23.35
N VAL A 100 -15.58 15.88 -22.55
CA VAL A 100 -15.07 14.80 -21.70
C VAL A 100 -14.99 13.52 -22.51
N VAL A 101 -13.87 12.81 -22.38
CA VAL A 101 -13.61 11.53 -23.05
C VAL A 101 -13.21 10.49 -22.02
N LEU A 102 -13.87 9.34 -22.05
CA LEU A 102 -13.54 8.16 -21.26
C LEU A 102 -13.58 6.94 -22.19
N PRO A 103 -12.47 6.19 -22.34
CA PRO A 103 -12.47 4.96 -23.13
C PRO A 103 -13.46 3.93 -22.57
N SER A 104 -14.15 3.21 -23.46
CA SER A 104 -15.12 2.18 -23.06
C SER A 104 -14.47 1.05 -22.27
N GLY A 105 -15.09 0.62 -21.18
CA GLY A 105 -14.62 -0.52 -20.37
C GLY A 105 -13.49 -0.19 -19.39
N ILE A 106 -13.11 1.09 -19.25
CA ILE A 106 -12.15 1.54 -18.26
C ILE A 106 -12.87 2.31 -17.15
N ALA A 107 -12.55 1.97 -15.89
CA ALA A 107 -13.01 2.70 -14.72
C ALA A 107 -12.56 4.17 -14.75
N ALA A 108 -13.48 5.11 -14.53
CA ALA A 108 -13.14 6.52 -14.52
C ALA A 108 -12.32 6.88 -13.26
N THR A 109 -11.24 7.63 -13.47
CA THR A 109 -10.30 8.09 -12.44
C THR A 109 -9.75 9.46 -12.82
N GLY A 110 -9.64 10.35 -11.85
CA GLY A 110 -9.02 11.67 -11.98
C GLY A 110 -9.96 12.81 -11.61
N VAL A 111 -9.40 14.01 -11.51
CA VAL A 111 -10.14 15.24 -11.25
C VAL A 111 -10.13 16.09 -12.51
N ILE A 112 -11.33 16.42 -12.99
CA ILE A 112 -11.55 17.24 -14.18
C ILE A 112 -11.85 18.67 -13.72
N GLY A 113 -11.23 19.66 -14.34
CA GLY A 113 -11.49 21.07 -14.10
C GLY A 113 -11.83 21.80 -15.38
N ILE A 114 -12.82 22.68 -15.33
CA ILE A 114 -13.17 23.59 -16.43
C ILE A 114 -13.14 25.02 -15.95
N TRP A 115 -12.68 25.93 -16.81
CA TRP A 115 -12.67 27.36 -16.55
C TRP A 115 -12.89 28.15 -17.83
N ASN A 116 -13.37 29.39 -17.71
CA ASN A 116 -13.42 30.33 -18.84
C ASN A 116 -12.09 31.09 -18.98
N SER A 117 -11.77 31.62 -20.16
CA SER A 117 -10.55 32.45 -20.36
C SER A 117 -10.84 33.96 -20.49
N ALA A 118 -11.83 34.45 -19.74
CA ALA A 118 -12.16 35.88 -19.77
C ALA A 118 -11.07 36.73 -19.06
N VAL A 119 -10.93 38.00 -19.45
CA VAL A 119 -9.99 38.94 -18.80
C VAL A 119 -10.44 39.19 -17.36
N GLY A 120 -9.62 38.76 -16.38
CA GLY A 120 -9.91 38.86 -14.95
C GLY A 120 -9.86 37.50 -14.24
N ILE A 121 -10.50 37.40 -13.07
CA ILE A 121 -10.61 36.14 -12.33
C ILE A 121 -11.61 35.24 -13.07
N SER A 122 -11.11 34.13 -13.58
CA SER A 122 -11.90 33.13 -14.29
C SER A 122 -12.52 32.13 -13.32
N SER A 123 -13.83 31.89 -13.45
CA SER A 123 -14.54 30.90 -12.61
C SER A 123 -14.07 29.50 -12.97
N CYS A 124 -13.66 28.74 -11.96
CA CYS A 124 -13.19 27.36 -12.11
C CYS A 124 -14.12 26.40 -11.36
N VAL A 125 -14.47 25.29 -12.00
CA VAL A 125 -15.29 24.22 -11.44
C VAL A 125 -14.56 22.89 -11.62
N ALA A 126 -14.53 22.06 -10.59
CA ALA A 126 -13.85 20.77 -10.61
C ALA A 126 -14.78 19.59 -10.25
N TYR A 127 -14.56 18.43 -10.84
CA TYR A 127 -15.32 17.20 -10.59
C TYR A 127 -14.36 16.01 -10.42
N ALA A 128 -14.45 15.27 -9.32
CA ALA A 128 -13.67 14.05 -9.11
C ALA A 128 -14.45 12.83 -9.61
N ALA A 129 -13.95 12.21 -10.68
CA ALA A 129 -14.58 11.08 -11.34
C ALA A 129 -14.63 9.84 -10.43
N ARG A 130 -15.80 9.19 -10.37
CA ARG A 130 -16.04 7.94 -9.65
C ARG A 130 -15.94 6.76 -10.60
N GLN A 131 -15.67 5.58 -10.06
CA GLN A 131 -15.49 4.36 -10.86
C GLN A 131 -16.69 4.04 -11.79
N ASP A 132 -17.91 4.38 -11.38
CA ASP A 132 -19.16 4.15 -12.13
C ASP A 132 -19.61 5.33 -13.01
N ASP A 133 -18.77 6.36 -13.11
CA ASP A 133 -19.03 7.49 -13.98
C ASP A 133 -18.75 7.16 -15.44
N ASN A 134 -19.55 7.79 -16.31
CA ASN A 134 -19.29 7.85 -17.73
C ASN A 134 -19.09 9.32 -18.14
N ALA A 135 -18.60 9.53 -19.36
CA ALA A 135 -18.28 10.87 -19.85
C ALA A 135 -19.48 11.85 -19.78
N SER A 136 -20.71 11.36 -19.96
CA SER A 136 -21.92 12.19 -19.89
C SER A 136 -22.30 12.58 -18.46
N LYS A 137 -22.17 11.68 -17.49
CA LYS A 137 -22.40 12.00 -16.07
C LYS A 137 -21.41 13.04 -15.56
N ILE A 138 -20.13 12.89 -15.92
CA ILE A 138 -19.07 13.86 -15.57
C ILE A 138 -19.39 15.22 -16.19
N ALA A 139 -19.75 15.25 -17.47
CA ALA A 139 -20.09 16.50 -18.15
C ALA A 139 -21.32 17.18 -17.55
N ALA A 140 -22.36 16.42 -17.20
CA ALA A 140 -23.56 16.93 -16.55
C ALA A 140 -23.25 17.51 -15.15
N GLY A 141 -22.45 16.81 -14.34
CA GLY A 141 -22.06 17.30 -13.01
C GLY A 141 -21.25 18.60 -13.06
N LEU A 142 -20.37 18.76 -14.05
CA LEU A 142 -19.63 20.00 -14.28
C LEU A 142 -20.55 21.14 -14.76
N ALA A 143 -21.49 20.86 -15.67
CA ALA A 143 -22.38 21.86 -16.24
C ALA A 143 -23.41 22.40 -15.23
N ASP A 144 -23.87 21.57 -14.28
CA ASP A 144 -24.84 21.99 -13.26
C ASP A 144 -24.32 23.12 -12.36
N VAL A 145 -23.00 23.16 -12.13
CA VAL A 145 -22.37 24.16 -11.26
C VAL A 145 -21.80 25.33 -12.04
N PHE A 146 -21.44 25.14 -13.30
CA PHE A 146 -20.89 26.21 -14.13
C PHE A 146 -22.02 27.11 -14.67
N PRO A 147 -22.10 28.40 -14.27
CA PRO A 147 -23.24 29.24 -14.63
C PRO A 147 -23.39 29.39 -16.15
N GLY A 148 -24.60 29.12 -16.65
CA GLY A 148 -24.93 29.24 -18.07
C GLY A 148 -24.35 28.11 -18.95
N ALA A 149 -23.81 27.06 -18.36
CA ALA A 149 -23.37 25.89 -19.11
C ALA A 149 -24.56 25.05 -19.61
N VAL A 150 -24.39 24.55 -20.83
CA VAL A 150 -25.28 23.63 -21.52
C VAL A 150 -24.48 22.37 -21.79
N VAL A 151 -25.07 21.21 -21.52
CA VAL A 151 -24.45 19.91 -21.77
C VAL A 151 -25.17 19.19 -22.91
N ASP A 152 -24.41 18.65 -23.85
CA ASP A 152 -24.88 17.76 -24.91
C ASP A 152 -24.02 16.48 -24.92
N GLY A 153 -24.56 15.40 -24.37
CA GLY A 153 -23.82 14.15 -24.20
C GLY A 153 -22.61 14.34 -23.28
N SER A 154 -21.40 14.34 -23.86
CA SER A 154 -20.14 14.56 -23.13
C SER A 154 -19.52 15.94 -23.37
N LEU A 155 -20.23 16.82 -24.07
CA LEU A 155 -19.76 18.14 -24.46
C LEU A 155 -20.41 19.22 -23.59
N ILE A 156 -19.58 20.04 -22.96
CA ILE A 156 -19.98 21.17 -22.12
C ILE A 156 -19.72 22.44 -22.91
N ARG A 157 -20.71 23.31 -23.05
CA ARG A 157 -20.59 24.60 -23.75
C ARG A 157 -21.25 25.69 -22.95
N VAL A 158 -20.69 26.90 -23.00
CA VAL A 158 -21.37 28.10 -22.49
C VAL A 158 -21.50 29.05 -23.67
N PRO A 159 -22.72 29.36 -24.14
CA PRO A 159 -22.90 30.20 -25.31
C PRO A 159 -22.17 31.54 -25.18
N GLY A 160 -21.29 31.84 -26.14
CA GLY A 160 -20.53 33.08 -26.19
C GLY A 160 -19.30 33.15 -25.29
N ILE A 161 -18.92 32.04 -24.63
CA ILE A 161 -17.74 31.98 -23.75
C ILE A 161 -16.87 30.78 -24.15
N GLN A 162 -15.58 31.02 -24.36
CA GLN A 162 -14.62 29.95 -24.58
C GLN A 162 -14.25 29.27 -23.26
N LEU A 163 -14.49 27.97 -23.20
CA LEU A 163 -14.10 27.11 -22.10
C LEU A 163 -12.77 26.42 -22.35
N ASN A 164 -12.01 26.23 -21.28
CA ASN A 164 -10.82 25.39 -21.23
C ASN A 164 -11.02 24.30 -20.19
N GLY A 165 -10.32 23.19 -20.39
CA GLY A 165 -10.40 22.03 -19.51
C GLY A 165 -9.04 21.42 -19.22
N ARG A 166 -8.88 20.88 -18.02
CA ARG A 166 -7.72 20.08 -17.64
C ARG A 166 -8.16 18.88 -16.83
N VAL A 167 -7.40 17.80 -16.92
CA VAL A 167 -7.54 16.66 -16.01
C VAL A 167 -6.23 16.43 -15.29
N VAL A 168 -6.33 16.09 -14.01
CA VAL A 168 -5.20 15.68 -13.18
C VAL A 168 -5.49 14.34 -12.52
N GLY A 169 -4.43 13.57 -12.34
CA GLY A 169 -4.46 12.36 -11.53
C GLY A 169 -4.28 12.65 -10.04
N TYR A 170 -3.99 11.60 -9.27
CA TYR A 170 -3.65 11.71 -7.85
C TYR A 170 -2.16 11.48 -7.64
N GLY A 171 -1.58 12.23 -6.72
CA GLY A 171 -0.20 12.05 -6.26
C GLY A 171 -0.18 11.69 -4.79
N GLN A 172 0.74 10.79 -4.43
CA GLN A 172 1.05 10.46 -3.05
C GLN A 172 2.18 11.37 -2.58
N SER A 173 2.00 11.97 -1.41
CA SER A 173 3.08 12.49 -0.59
C SER A 173 3.28 11.53 0.58
N TYR A 174 4.51 11.21 0.93
CA TYR A 174 4.80 10.41 2.11
C TYR A 174 5.94 11.01 2.92
N ARG A 175 5.94 10.75 4.23
CA ARG A 175 7.05 11.08 5.11
C ARG A 175 7.30 9.93 6.07
N ILE A 176 8.56 9.76 6.45
CA ILE A 176 8.93 8.81 7.50
C ILE A 176 8.57 9.44 8.84
N THR A 177 7.67 8.79 9.57
CA THR A 177 7.26 9.24 10.92
C THR A 177 8.11 8.62 12.01
N ARG A 178 8.59 7.40 11.78
CA ARG A 178 9.47 6.72 12.72
C ARG A 178 10.35 5.72 11.98
N ARG A 179 11.64 5.65 12.33
CA ARG A 179 12.50 4.53 11.96
C ARG A 179 12.70 3.64 13.18
N GLN A 180 12.50 2.34 13.03
CA GLN A 180 12.60 1.41 14.17
C GLN A 180 13.28 0.10 13.78
N GLY A 181 14.18 -0.35 14.65
CA GLY A 181 14.74 -1.70 14.64
C GLY A 181 14.00 -2.56 15.64
N GLN A 182 13.53 -3.72 15.22
CA GLN A 182 12.90 -4.70 16.09
C GLN A 182 13.54 -6.06 15.88
N ARG A 183 13.82 -6.76 16.98
CA ARG A 183 14.37 -8.10 16.92
C ARG A 183 13.26 -9.13 16.86
N TYR A 184 13.34 -9.99 15.86
CA TYR A 184 12.49 -11.15 15.67
C TYR A 184 13.28 -12.41 15.91
N ARG A 185 12.55 -13.43 16.34
CA ARG A 185 13.04 -14.76 16.56
C ARG A 185 12.29 -15.70 15.61
N VAL A 186 13.05 -16.42 14.79
CA VAL A 186 12.55 -17.52 13.97
C VAL A 186 12.94 -18.80 14.68
N SER A 187 11.98 -19.42 15.35
CA SER A 187 12.18 -20.67 16.09
C SER A 187 11.71 -21.85 15.27
N ILE A 188 12.56 -22.86 15.12
CA ILE A 188 12.23 -24.16 14.57
C ILE A 188 11.92 -25.10 15.72
N TRP A 189 10.81 -25.81 15.64
CA TRP A 189 10.36 -26.79 16.62
C TRP A 189 10.10 -28.11 15.93
N THR A 190 10.79 -29.16 16.36
CA THR A 190 10.66 -30.50 15.76
C THR A 190 10.97 -31.57 16.78
N ALA A 191 10.49 -32.79 16.53
CA ALA A 191 10.87 -33.97 17.29
C ALA A 191 12.12 -34.68 16.75
N ASP A 192 12.68 -34.21 15.63
CA ASP A 192 13.81 -34.82 14.95
C ASP A 192 14.97 -33.83 14.78
N ALA A 193 16.11 -34.12 15.40
CA ALA A 193 17.29 -33.28 15.31
C ALA A 193 17.83 -33.15 13.86
N THR A 194 17.71 -34.17 13.03
CA THR A 194 18.17 -34.11 11.62
C THR A 194 17.31 -33.15 10.80
N VAL A 195 16.01 -33.12 11.07
CA VAL A 195 15.06 -32.18 10.44
C VAL A 195 15.32 -30.76 10.92
N ARG A 196 15.67 -30.57 12.21
CA ARG A 196 16.09 -29.27 12.76
C ARG A 196 17.29 -28.72 11.99
N GLU A 197 18.32 -29.54 11.78
CA GLU A 197 19.51 -29.14 11.02
C GLU A 197 19.19 -28.83 9.56
N ALA A 198 18.36 -29.65 8.91
CA ALA A 198 17.98 -29.45 7.51
C ALA A 198 17.16 -28.15 7.31
N LEU A 199 16.13 -27.93 8.14
CA LEU A 199 15.34 -26.69 8.11
C LEU A 199 16.20 -25.47 8.47
N GLY A 200 17.02 -25.61 9.52
CA GLY A 200 17.89 -24.54 9.99
C GLY A 200 18.90 -24.09 8.93
N GLY A 201 19.63 -25.03 8.33
CA GLY A 201 20.61 -24.69 7.30
C GLY A 201 20.01 -24.02 6.06
N GLN A 202 18.81 -24.43 5.66
CA GLN A 202 18.12 -23.88 4.50
C GLN A 202 17.52 -22.50 4.79
N LEU A 203 16.91 -22.32 5.96
CA LEU A 203 16.43 -21.00 6.41
C LEU A 203 17.58 -20.01 6.58
N ASP A 204 18.69 -20.44 7.20
CA ASP A 204 19.86 -19.60 7.41
C ASP A 204 20.48 -19.15 6.07
N ALA A 205 20.75 -20.10 5.16
CA ALA A 205 21.30 -19.78 3.85
C ALA A 205 20.40 -18.81 3.06
N ALA A 206 19.11 -19.09 2.98
CA ALA A 206 18.18 -18.26 2.22
C ALA A 206 17.95 -16.87 2.86
N LEU A 207 17.88 -16.78 4.19
CA LEU A 207 17.73 -15.51 4.88
C LEU A 207 19.03 -14.69 4.92
N ALA A 208 20.20 -15.34 4.86
CA ALA A 208 21.48 -14.65 4.75
C ALA A 208 21.68 -13.97 3.39
N GLU A 209 21.11 -14.52 2.31
CA GLU A 209 21.08 -13.89 0.99
C GLU A 209 20.10 -12.71 0.94
N LEU A 210 19.07 -12.72 1.78
CA LEU A 210 18.08 -11.66 1.85
C LEU A 210 18.65 -10.47 2.63
N SER A 211 18.93 -9.35 1.95
CA SER A 211 19.31 -8.10 2.63
C SER A 211 18.10 -7.21 2.97
N TRP A 212 17.02 -7.35 2.21
CA TRP A 212 15.82 -6.54 2.28
C TRP A 212 14.59 -7.42 2.07
N LEU A 213 13.55 -7.19 2.85
CA LEU A 213 12.24 -7.83 2.69
C LEU A 213 11.19 -6.78 2.35
N ALA A 214 10.34 -7.09 1.37
CA ALA A 214 9.17 -6.27 1.09
C ALA A 214 8.16 -6.42 2.23
N THR A 215 7.59 -5.33 2.71
CA THR A 215 6.50 -5.39 3.70
C THR A 215 5.15 -5.50 2.98
N PRO A 216 4.11 -6.08 3.60
CA PRO A 216 2.79 -6.25 2.98
C PRO A 216 2.13 -4.95 2.51
N ASP A 217 2.57 -3.80 3.03
CA ASP A 217 2.10 -2.48 2.65
C ASP A 217 2.95 -1.81 1.55
N GLY A 218 3.83 -2.56 0.88
CA GLY A 218 4.67 -2.09 -0.23
C GLY A 218 5.97 -1.40 0.19
N GLY A 219 6.23 -1.28 1.50
CA GLY A 219 7.50 -0.79 2.03
C GLY A 219 8.62 -1.83 1.95
N GLN A 220 9.76 -1.48 2.54
CA GLN A 220 10.94 -2.34 2.63
C GLN A 220 11.43 -2.34 4.08
N ALA A 221 11.84 -3.51 4.57
CA ALA A 221 12.56 -3.65 5.83
C ALA A 221 13.92 -4.29 5.58
N GLN A 222 14.97 -3.73 6.17
CA GLN A 222 16.29 -4.33 6.15
C GLN A 222 16.31 -5.47 7.16
N ILE A 223 16.87 -6.61 6.80
CA ILE A 223 17.07 -7.74 7.71
C ILE A 223 18.56 -7.87 8.04
N MET A 224 18.86 -8.11 9.31
CA MET A 224 20.22 -8.30 9.81
C MET A 224 20.26 -9.51 10.73
N PHE A 225 21.14 -10.46 10.45
CA PHE A 225 21.38 -11.58 11.34
C PHE A 225 22.06 -11.12 12.64
N CYS A 226 21.54 -11.57 13.78
CA CYS A 226 22.07 -11.23 15.11
C CYS A 226 22.73 -12.41 15.82
N GLY A 227 22.28 -13.64 15.53
CA GLY A 227 22.80 -14.83 16.20
C GLY A 227 21.85 -16.02 16.09
N VAL A 228 22.35 -17.16 16.55
CA VAL A 228 21.63 -18.43 16.59
C VAL A 228 21.81 -19.06 17.97
N GLU A 229 20.75 -19.66 18.49
CA GLU A 229 20.74 -20.32 19.80
C GLU A 229 20.03 -21.67 19.69
N ASP A 230 20.67 -22.74 20.18
CA ASP A 230 20.01 -24.02 20.37
C ASP A 230 19.44 -24.10 21.79
N VAL A 231 18.15 -24.40 21.88
CA VAL A 231 17.40 -24.47 23.13
C VAL A 231 16.90 -25.90 23.31
N ASP A 232 17.80 -26.77 23.76
CA ASP A 232 17.53 -28.20 23.92
C ASP A 232 17.11 -28.58 25.35
N THR A 233 16.60 -27.61 26.13
CA THR A 233 16.12 -27.85 27.50
C THR A 233 14.96 -28.84 27.59
N MET A 234 14.26 -29.11 26.48
CA MET A 234 13.16 -30.07 26.37
C MET A 234 13.52 -31.33 25.56
N GLN A 235 14.81 -31.62 25.35
CA GLN A 235 15.25 -32.81 24.62
C GLN A 235 14.70 -34.12 25.20
N ASN A 236 14.59 -34.22 26.53
CA ASN A 236 14.01 -35.40 27.22
C ASN A 236 12.54 -35.66 26.84
N GLN A 237 11.86 -34.68 26.23
CA GLN A 237 10.49 -34.78 25.75
C GLN A 237 10.40 -34.93 24.21
N ALA A 238 11.53 -35.26 23.57
CA ALA A 238 11.70 -35.28 22.12
C ALA A 238 11.23 -33.97 21.47
N LEU A 239 11.64 -32.84 22.04
CA LEU A 239 11.37 -31.52 21.50
C LEU A 239 12.69 -30.76 21.36
N TYR A 240 13.11 -30.60 20.12
CA TYR A 240 14.30 -29.85 19.75
C TYR A 240 13.89 -28.47 19.27
N ARG A 241 14.64 -27.45 19.68
CA ARG A 241 14.39 -26.06 19.29
C ARG A 241 15.67 -25.36 18.90
N ARG A 242 15.64 -24.70 17.74
CA ARG A 242 16.68 -23.76 17.28
C ARG A 242 16.07 -22.40 17.02
N ASP A 243 16.70 -21.36 17.56
CA ASP A 243 16.27 -19.98 17.42
C ASP A 243 17.26 -19.20 16.57
N TYR A 244 16.80 -18.62 15.46
CA TYR A 244 17.53 -17.63 14.70
C TYR A 244 17.02 -16.24 15.07
N LEU A 245 17.94 -15.34 15.42
CA LEU A 245 17.64 -13.97 15.81
C LEU A 245 17.96 -13.03 14.64
N TYR A 246 16.95 -12.28 14.21
CA TYR A 246 17.10 -11.27 13.16
C TYR A 246 16.63 -9.91 13.67
N GLU A 247 17.39 -8.87 13.37
CA GLU A 247 16.96 -7.49 13.56
C GLU A 247 16.40 -6.96 12.25
N LEU A 248 15.15 -6.51 12.28
CA LEU A 248 14.46 -5.94 11.15
C LEU A 248 14.33 -4.44 11.36
N ILE A 249 14.95 -3.65 10.47
CA ILE A 249 14.93 -2.19 10.50
C ILE A 249 13.97 -1.71 9.43
N PHE A 250 12.97 -0.92 9.83
CA PHE A 250 11.93 -0.46 8.91
C PHE A 250 11.40 0.92 9.29
N ASP A 251 10.77 1.55 8.30
CA ASP A 251 10.20 2.89 8.41
C ASP A 251 8.68 2.80 8.52
N ALA A 252 8.12 3.42 9.56
CA ALA A 252 6.70 3.73 9.61
C ALA A 252 6.47 5.02 8.81
N ILE A 253 5.71 4.90 7.73
CA ILE A 253 5.42 6.04 6.84
C ILE A 253 4.01 6.58 7.07
N GLN A 254 3.90 7.91 7.06
CA GLN A 254 2.62 8.58 6.89
C GLN A 254 2.48 8.94 5.42
N THR A 255 1.36 8.58 4.84
CA THR A 255 1.02 8.88 3.46
C THR A 255 -0.17 9.84 3.41
N GLN A 256 -0.17 10.72 2.43
CA GLN A 256 -1.28 11.60 2.07
C GLN A 256 -1.43 11.55 0.57
N TRP A 257 -2.66 11.33 0.11
CA TRP A 257 -2.99 11.43 -1.29
C TRP A 257 -3.67 12.78 -1.54
N SER A 258 -3.30 13.41 -2.65
CA SER A 258 -3.89 14.66 -3.10
C SER A 258 -4.07 14.63 -4.61
N PRO A 259 -5.09 15.29 -5.16
CA PRO A 259 -5.12 15.54 -6.59
C PRO A 259 -3.90 16.37 -7.01
N GLY A 260 -3.47 16.22 -8.26
CA GLY A 260 -2.51 17.13 -8.87
C GLY A 260 -3.05 18.57 -8.91
N MET A 261 -2.16 19.55 -9.09
CA MET A 261 -2.58 20.95 -9.24
C MET A 261 -3.39 21.12 -10.53
N LEU A 262 -4.70 21.32 -10.38
CA LEU A 262 -5.64 21.45 -11.47
C LEU A 262 -5.60 22.86 -12.08
N SER A 263 -5.65 23.85 -11.22
CA SER A 263 -5.73 25.27 -11.59
C SER A 263 -4.85 26.07 -10.63
N GLY A 264 -4.43 27.26 -11.04
CA GLY A 264 -3.53 28.12 -10.28
C GLY A 264 -3.84 29.56 -10.59
N GLY A 265 -3.84 30.39 -9.56
CA GLY A 265 -4.07 31.81 -9.70
C GLY A 265 -3.54 32.58 -8.51
N GLY A 266 -3.54 33.89 -8.65
CA GLY A 266 -3.12 34.81 -7.60
C GLY A 266 -3.47 36.23 -7.97
N GLU A 267 -3.25 37.14 -7.03
CA GLU A 267 -3.43 38.57 -7.22
C GLU A 267 -2.10 39.28 -6.97
N ILE A 268 -1.78 40.23 -7.85
CA ILE A 268 -0.67 41.15 -7.67
C ILE A 268 -1.29 42.49 -7.30
N GLN A 269 -0.89 43.01 -6.13
CA GLN A 269 -1.35 44.31 -5.64
C GLN A 269 -0.22 45.34 -5.71
N GLY A 270 -0.50 46.48 -6.36
CA GLY A 270 0.35 47.67 -6.37
C GLY A 270 -0.35 48.87 -5.73
N ALA A 271 0.35 50.01 -5.65
CA ALA A 271 -0.22 51.25 -5.11
C ALA A 271 -1.38 51.76 -5.98
N GLY A 272 -2.60 51.42 -5.59
CA GLY A 272 -3.85 51.84 -6.26
C GLY A 272 -4.36 50.89 -7.35
N TRP A 273 -3.77 49.70 -7.53
CA TRP A 273 -4.28 48.71 -8.49
C TRP A 273 -4.13 47.27 -7.97
N VAL A 274 -5.06 46.41 -8.39
CA VAL A 274 -5.03 44.96 -8.16
C VAL A 274 -5.17 44.29 -9.52
N SER A 275 -4.27 43.35 -9.83
CA SER A 275 -4.34 42.53 -11.05
C SER A 275 -4.34 41.07 -10.67
N GLY A 276 -5.43 40.36 -10.97
CA GLY A 276 -5.47 38.91 -10.91
C GLY A 276 -4.65 38.28 -12.05
N PHE A 277 -4.12 37.10 -11.81
CA PHE A 277 -3.60 36.20 -12.84
C PHE A 277 -4.08 34.77 -12.55
N GLY A 278 -4.19 33.96 -13.60
CA GLY A 278 -4.62 32.58 -13.50
C GLY A 278 -6.13 32.42 -13.22
N THR A 279 -6.48 31.31 -12.60
CA THR A 279 -7.86 30.88 -12.33
C THR A 279 -8.19 31.02 -10.86
N SER A 280 -9.42 31.34 -10.49
CA SER A 280 -9.85 31.23 -9.08
C SER A 280 -9.70 29.79 -8.58
N GLU A 281 -9.74 29.61 -7.26
CA GLU A 281 -9.90 28.28 -6.67
C GLU A 281 -11.11 27.58 -7.30
N ALA A 282 -10.90 26.33 -7.69
CA ALA A 282 -11.96 25.52 -8.27
C ALA A 282 -12.97 25.18 -7.17
N SER A 283 -14.23 25.56 -7.37
CA SER A 283 -15.30 24.99 -6.55
C SER A 283 -15.48 23.52 -6.94
N ILE A 284 -15.54 22.63 -5.95
CA ILE A 284 -15.89 21.23 -6.21
C ILE A 284 -17.37 21.21 -6.61
N ALA A 285 -17.65 20.70 -7.81
CA ALA A 285 -18.93 20.75 -8.50
C ALA A 285 -20.01 19.96 -7.74
N GLN A 286 -20.67 20.57 -6.75
CA GLN A 286 -21.69 19.99 -5.85
C GLN A 286 -21.29 18.67 -5.14
N GLN A 287 -20.14 18.09 -5.48
CA GLN A 287 -19.60 16.91 -4.85
C GLN A 287 -19.10 17.34 -3.47
N SER A 288 -19.63 16.66 -2.45
CA SER A 288 -19.15 16.87 -1.10
C SER A 288 -17.66 16.54 -1.03
N ALA A 289 -16.92 17.19 -0.14
CA ALA A 289 -15.52 16.84 0.10
C ALA A 289 -15.37 15.34 0.41
N THR A 290 -16.36 14.74 1.08
CA THR A 290 -16.43 13.30 1.36
C THR A 290 -16.45 12.45 0.08
N GLU A 291 -17.33 12.75 -0.86
CA GLU A 291 -17.43 11.98 -2.11
C GLU A 291 -16.18 12.11 -2.99
N ALA A 292 -15.52 13.27 -2.98
CA ALA A 292 -14.25 13.45 -3.67
C ALA A 292 -13.13 12.64 -3.01
N LEU A 293 -13.12 12.56 -1.68
CA LEU A 293 -12.20 11.71 -0.91
C LEU A 293 -12.48 10.23 -1.13
N GLU A 294 -13.74 9.82 -1.24
CA GLU A 294 -14.15 8.44 -1.55
C GLU A 294 -13.70 8.03 -2.95
N ALA A 295 -13.87 8.90 -3.96
CA ALA A 295 -13.37 8.65 -5.32
C ALA A 295 -11.85 8.46 -5.34
N MET A 296 -11.11 9.29 -4.61
CA MET A 296 -9.67 9.15 -4.45
C MET A 296 -9.30 7.84 -3.73
N ALA A 297 -9.99 7.50 -2.63
CA ALA A 297 -9.75 6.28 -1.88
C ALA A 297 -9.97 5.02 -2.74
N ALA A 298 -11.04 5.00 -3.54
CA ALA A 298 -11.30 3.91 -4.48
C ALA A 298 -10.18 3.75 -5.53
N ALA A 299 -9.70 4.86 -6.10
CA ALA A 299 -8.58 4.86 -7.05
C ALA A 299 -7.28 4.32 -6.41
N VAL A 300 -7.02 4.68 -5.15
CA VAL A 300 -5.87 4.18 -4.39
C VAL A 300 -5.99 2.67 -4.13
N SER A 301 -7.15 2.19 -3.67
CA SER A 301 -7.37 0.78 -3.39
C SER A 301 -7.25 -0.10 -4.64
N ALA A 302 -7.73 0.38 -5.80
CA ALA A 302 -7.58 -0.33 -7.07
C ALA A 302 -6.11 -0.53 -7.48
N ARG A 303 -5.21 0.37 -7.06
CA ARG A 303 -3.77 0.29 -7.37
C ARG A 303 -2.96 -0.49 -6.36
N GLN A 304 -3.38 -0.54 -5.09
CA GLN A 304 -2.72 -1.29 -4.01
C GLN A 304 -2.86 -2.82 -4.13
N GLY A 305 -3.55 -3.34 -5.15
CA GLY A 305 -3.76 -4.78 -5.36
C GLY A 305 -2.53 -5.63 -5.67
N ALA A 306 -1.33 -5.04 -5.82
CA ALA A 306 -0.08 -5.79 -5.98
C ALA A 306 0.55 -6.11 -4.61
N GLN A 307 0.03 -7.11 -3.91
CA GLN A 307 0.67 -7.61 -2.67
C GLN A 307 2.03 -8.24 -2.99
N ALA A 308 3.05 -7.92 -2.20
CA ALA A 308 4.39 -8.50 -2.33
C ALA A 308 4.43 -10.03 -2.14
N TYR A 309 3.40 -10.58 -1.49
CA TYR A 309 3.25 -12.02 -1.20
C TYR A 309 1.89 -12.51 -1.73
N PRO A 310 1.72 -12.63 -3.05
CA PRO A 310 0.45 -13.03 -3.63
C PRO A 310 0.08 -14.46 -3.21
N GLY A 311 -1.20 -14.68 -2.91
CA GLY A 311 -1.69 -16.02 -2.57
C GLY A 311 -1.39 -16.49 -1.13
N LEU A 312 -0.82 -15.63 -0.27
CA LEU A 312 -0.53 -15.92 1.14
C LEU A 312 -1.36 -15.04 2.08
N SER A 313 -1.95 -15.66 3.10
CA SER A 313 -2.58 -14.96 4.23
C SER A 313 -2.19 -15.59 5.57
N VAL A 314 -2.59 -14.96 6.67
CA VAL A 314 -2.53 -15.59 8.00
C VAL A 314 -3.94 -15.86 8.50
N ASP A 315 -4.16 -17.02 9.09
CA ASP A 315 -5.42 -17.35 9.74
C ASP A 315 -5.57 -16.64 11.11
N ARG A 316 -6.69 -16.89 11.81
CA ARG A 316 -6.96 -16.34 13.15
C ARG A 316 -5.93 -16.72 14.22
N PHE A 317 -5.11 -17.73 13.96
CA PHE A 317 -4.06 -18.22 14.84
C PHE A 317 -2.66 -17.76 14.40
N GLY A 318 -2.57 -16.96 13.34
CA GLY A 318 -1.31 -16.49 12.77
C GLY A 318 -0.61 -17.52 11.87
N THR A 319 -1.25 -18.65 11.57
CA THR A 319 -0.70 -19.67 10.67
C THR A 319 -0.74 -19.16 9.24
N VAL A 320 0.37 -19.28 8.51
CA VAL A 320 0.44 -18.91 7.10
C VAL A 320 -0.34 -19.94 6.28
N ILE A 321 -1.31 -19.47 5.50
CA ILE A 321 -2.18 -20.29 4.64
C ILE A 321 -2.20 -19.73 3.21
N SER A 322 -2.57 -20.58 2.26
CA SER A 322 -2.80 -20.13 0.88
C SER A 322 -4.21 -19.55 0.74
N THR A 323 -4.36 -18.45 -0.01
CA THR A 323 -5.65 -17.81 -0.32
C THR A 323 -6.27 -18.27 -1.64
N VAL A 324 -5.72 -19.32 -2.25
CA VAL A 324 -6.23 -19.92 -3.50
C VAL A 324 -7.34 -20.92 -3.19
#